data_AF-A0A1F7NDR5-F1
#
_entry.id   AF-A0A1F7NDR5-F1
#
_cell.length_a   1.000
_cell.length_b   1.000
_cell.length_c   1.000
_cell.angle_alpha   90.00
_cell.angle_beta   90.00
_cell.angle_gamma   90.00
#
_symmetry.space_group_name_H-M   'P 1'
#
loop_
_entity.id
_entity.type
_entity.pdbx_description
1 polymer ?
#
loop_
_entity_poly.entity_id
_entity_poly.type
_entity_poly.pdbx_seq_one_letter_code
_entity_poly.pdbx_strand_id
1 'polypeptide(L)'
;MDLAARIEAELRERLEAAVDFVCLGALVERRRARGQPPLDSDSTRDRAEYEASVRAFLTHLEASVAWDLAPEQAARVEAAGRAAADEPTRLVAVQVALARALPDYWERFEAGRASFSVDAAPASGGERRGRLGRLFRRR
;
A
#
# COMPACT_ATOMS: atom_id res chain seq x y z
N MET A 1 19.96 15.62 12.72
CA MET A 1 19.44 14.33 12.19
C MET A 1 20.59 13.36 12.22
N ASP A 2 20.45 12.24 12.94
CA ASP A 2 21.49 11.20 13.00
C ASP A 2 21.45 10.30 11.75
N LEU A 3 22.45 9.43 11.62
CA LEU A 3 22.59 8.51 10.49
C LEU A 3 21.42 7.51 10.42
N ALA A 4 20.90 7.05 11.56
CA ALA A 4 19.81 6.07 11.59
C ALA A 4 18.51 6.69 11.06
N ALA A 5 18.21 7.93 11.43
CA ALA A 5 17.09 8.69 10.89
C ALA A 5 17.24 8.92 9.38
N ARG A 6 18.47 9.14 8.88
CA ARG A 6 18.73 9.27 7.44
C ARG A 6 18.48 7.98 6.68
N ILE A 7 19.02 6.87 7.17
CA ILE A 7 18.80 5.56 6.54
C ILE A 7 17.30 5.25 6.47
N GLU A 8 16.55 5.58 7.52
CA GLU A 8 15.11 5.36 7.55
C GLU A 8 14.35 6.21 6.53
N ALA A 9 14.71 7.50 6.40
CA ALA A 9 14.12 8.40 5.42
C ALA A 9 14.36 7.91 3.98
N GLU A 10 15.60 7.53 3.65
CA GLU A 10 15.96 7.00 2.32
C GLU A 10 15.25 5.67 2.04
N LEU A 11 15.14 4.80 3.06
CA LEU A 11 14.45 3.53 2.94
C LEU A 11 12.95 3.72 2.69
N ARG A 12 12.33 4.67 3.40
CA ARG A 12 10.94 5.06 3.18
C ARG A 12 10.74 5.59 1.76
N GLU A 13 11.57 6.53 1.31
CA GLU A 13 11.46 7.12 -0.04
C GLU A 13 11.57 6.03 -1.12
N ARG A 14 12.54 5.13 -1.00
CA ARG A 14 12.71 3.99 -1.91
C ARG A 14 11.48 3.08 -1.89
N LEU A 15 10.91 2.82 -0.71
CA LEU A 15 9.72 1.99 -0.58
C LEU A 15 8.50 2.64 -1.23
N GLU A 16 8.26 3.92 -0.96
CA GLU A 16 7.16 4.68 -1.55
C GLU A 16 7.26 4.70 -3.08
N ALA A 17 8.46 4.94 -3.63
CA ALA A 17 8.71 4.89 -5.08
C ALA A 17 8.46 3.49 -5.68
N ALA A 18 8.89 2.42 -5.00
CA ALA A 18 8.65 1.06 -5.46
C ALA A 18 7.15 0.70 -5.44
N VAL A 19 6.44 1.06 -4.37
CA VAL A 19 4.99 0.84 -4.23
C VAL A 19 4.20 1.60 -5.29
N ASP A 20 4.58 2.86 -5.56
CA ASP A 20 3.98 3.67 -6.59
C ASP A 20 4.12 3.04 -7.98
N PHE A 21 5.36 2.65 -8.34
CA PHE A 21 5.64 1.99 -9.61
C PHE A 21 4.80 0.72 -9.81
N VAL A 22 4.70 -0.12 -8.77
CA VAL A 22 3.90 -1.35 -8.81
C VAL A 22 2.42 -1.06 -9.00
N CYS A 23 1.86 -0.15 -8.19
CA CYS A 23 0.43 0.10 -8.16
C CYS A 23 -0.05 0.83 -9.42
N LEU A 24 0.70 1.83 -9.89
CA LEU A 24 0.40 2.52 -11.15
C LEU A 24 0.53 1.56 -12.34
N GLY A 25 1.60 0.76 -12.39
CA GLY A 25 1.80 -0.23 -13.44
C GLY A 25 0.63 -1.24 -13.51
N ALA A 26 0.22 -1.78 -12.37
CA ALA A 26 -0.89 -2.73 -12.31
C ALA A 26 -2.23 -2.10 -12.74
N LEU A 27 -2.51 -0.86 -12.36
CA LEU A 27 -3.73 -0.14 -12.77
C LEU A 27 -3.75 0.18 -14.25
N VAL A 28 -2.61 0.65 -14.80
CA VAL A 28 -2.48 0.94 -16.23
C VAL A 28 -2.71 -0.31 -17.06
N GLU A 29 -2.08 -1.44 -16.72
CA GLU A 29 -2.25 -2.70 -17.44
C GLU A 29 -3.69 -3.22 -17.34
N ARG A 30 -4.33 -3.11 -16.16
CA ARG A 30 -5.74 -3.48 -15.99
C ARG A 30 -6.68 -2.64 -16.86
N ARG A 31 -6.48 -1.32 -16.92
CA ARG A 31 -7.30 -0.43 -17.74
C ARG A 31 -7.10 -0.71 -19.22
N ARG A 32 -5.84 -0.93 -19.64
CA ARG A 32 -5.49 -1.34 -21.01
C ARG A 32 -6.18 -2.64 -21.40
N ALA A 33 -6.12 -3.67 -20.55
CA ALA A 33 -6.77 -4.96 -20.79
C ALA A 33 -8.31 -4.86 -20.92
N ARG A 34 -8.91 -3.82 -20.33
CA ARG A 34 -10.36 -3.54 -20.38
C ARG A 34 -10.76 -2.50 -21.42
N GLY A 35 -9.82 -2.00 -22.23
CA GLY A 35 -10.09 -0.93 -23.20
C GLY A 35 -10.56 0.39 -22.54
N GLN A 36 -10.20 0.62 -21.28
CA GLN A 36 -10.54 1.83 -20.54
C GLN A 36 -9.55 2.96 -20.86
N PRO A 37 -9.97 4.24 -20.73
CA PRO A 37 -9.06 5.36 -20.90
C PRO A 37 -7.93 5.31 -19.85
N PRO A 38 -6.78 5.97 -20.10
CA PRO A 38 -5.72 6.13 -19.11
C PRO A 38 -6.21 6.75 -17.79
N LEU A 39 -5.40 6.64 -16.75
CA LEU A 39 -5.64 7.36 -15.50
C LEU A 39 -5.48 8.87 -15.72
N ASP A 40 -6.33 9.64 -15.07
CA ASP A 40 -6.29 11.10 -15.05
C ASP A 40 -5.91 11.58 -13.63
N SER A 41 -4.86 12.40 -13.53
CA SER A 41 -4.39 12.96 -12.26
C SER A 41 -5.42 13.89 -11.59
N ASP A 42 -6.25 14.54 -12.40
CA ASP A 42 -7.29 15.45 -11.92
C ASP A 42 -8.58 14.70 -11.53
N SER A 43 -8.68 13.41 -11.89
CA SER A 43 -9.80 12.55 -11.53
C SER A 43 -9.72 12.10 -10.08
N THR A 44 -10.66 12.59 -9.27
CA THR A 44 -10.83 12.15 -7.88
C THR A 44 -11.14 10.66 -7.77
N ARG A 45 -11.80 10.08 -8.78
CA ARG A 45 -12.07 8.64 -8.86
C ARG A 45 -10.79 7.84 -9.08
N ASP A 46 -9.95 8.25 -10.02
CA ASP A 46 -8.71 7.54 -10.34
C ASP A 46 -7.73 7.62 -9.17
N ARG A 47 -7.70 8.76 -8.47
CA ARG A 47 -6.94 8.90 -7.21
C ARG A 47 -7.42 7.94 -6.12
N ALA A 48 -8.74 7.84 -5.92
CA ALA A 48 -9.31 6.91 -4.95
C ALA A 48 -9.04 5.44 -5.30
N GLU A 49 -9.03 5.10 -6.59
CA GLU A 49 -8.66 3.77 -7.09
C GLU A 49 -7.17 3.46 -6.85
N TYR A 50 -6.29 4.42 -7.13
CA TYR A 50 -4.86 4.32 -6.83
C TYR A 50 -4.61 4.10 -5.33
N GLU A 51 -5.17 4.96 -4.47
CA GLU A 51 -5.00 4.82 -3.02
C GLU A 51 -5.54 3.48 -2.50
N ALA A 52 -6.64 2.97 -3.07
CA ALA A 52 -7.17 1.66 -2.73
C ALA A 52 -6.22 0.54 -3.17
N SER A 53 -5.60 0.65 -4.35
CA SER A 53 -4.57 -0.28 -4.83
C SER A 53 -3.34 -0.26 -3.94
N VAL A 54 -2.86 0.91 -3.53
CA VAL A 54 -1.71 1.06 -2.62
C VAL A 54 -1.98 0.39 -1.28
N ARG A 55 -3.15 0.65 -0.67
CA ARG A 55 -3.54 -0.01 0.59
C ARG A 55 -3.61 -1.52 0.43
N ALA A 56 -4.27 -2.01 -0.63
CA ALA A 56 -4.39 -3.43 -0.90
C ALA A 56 -3.02 -4.10 -1.11
N PHE A 57 -2.12 -3.44 -1.84
CA PHE A 57 -0.77 -3.94 -2.08
C PHE A 57 0.05 -3.98 -0.79
N LEU A 58 0.04 -2.92 0.01
CA LEU A 58 0.79 -2.88 1.27
C LEU A 58 0.28 -3.90 2.30
N THR A 59 -1.05 -4.11 2.39
CA THR A 59 -1.63 -5.16 3.23
C THR A 59 -1.23 -6.56 2.75
N HIS A 60 -1.29 -6.80 1.44
CA HIS A 60 -0.83 -8.05 0.84
C HIS A 60 0.66 -8.29 1.10
N LEU A 61 1.46 -7.24 0.92
CA LEU A 61 2.90 -7.26 1.11
C LEU A 61 3.26 -7.60 2.57
N GLU A 62 2.60 -6.96 3.54
CA GLU A 62 2.74 -7.27 4.96
C GLU A 62 2.53 -8.77 5.24
N ALA A 63 1.43 -9.34 4.76
CA ALA A 63 1.16 -10.77 4.90
C ALA A 63 2.20 -11.66 4.20
N SER A 64 2.71 -11.24 3.04
CA SER A 64 3.69 -11.99 2.25
C SER A 64 5.14 -11.91 2.75
N VAL A 65 5.46 -10.91 3.58
CA VAL A 65 6.83 -10.66 4.05
C VAL A 65 6.98 -11.03 5.53
N ALA A 66 5.94 -10.81 6.34
CA ALA A 66 5.98 -10.98 7.79
C ALA A 66 5.89 -12.44 8.28
N TRP A 67 5.97 -13.42 7.38
CA TRP A 67 6.08 -14.82 7.80
C TRP A 67 7.49 -15.09 8.36
N ASP A 68 7.55 -15.90 9.42
CA ASP A 68 8.81 -16.33 10.06
C ASP A 68 9.65 -15.20 10.69
N LEU A 69 8.99 -14.20 11.28
CA LEU A 69 9.68 -13.20 12.09
C LEU A 69 10.10 -13.78 13.45
N ALA A 70 11.36 -13.54 13.84
CA ALA A 70 11.77 -13.77 15.21
C ALA A 70 10.97 -12.85 16.17
N PRO A 71 10.75 -13.26 17.44
CA PRO A 71 9.93 -12.49 18.38
C PRO A 71 10.36 -11.03 18.54
N GLU A 72 11.67 -10.77 18.53
CA GLU A 72 12.20 -9.41 18.62
C GLU A 72 11.92 -8.57 17.37
N GLN A 73 11.99 -9.18 16.17
CA GLN A 73 11.65 -8.51 14.92
C GLN A 73 10.15 -8.20 14.88
N ALA A 74 9.31 -9.16 15.25
CA ALA A 74 7.86 -8.98 15.35
C ALA A 74 7.49 -7.82 16.30
N ALA A 75 8.09 -7.78 17.49
CA ALA A 75 7.84 -6.71 18.46
C ALA A 75 8.22 -5.31 17.91
N ARG A 76 9.32 -5.20 17.16
CA ARG A 76 9.73 -3.95 16.51
C ARG A 76 8.75 -3.52 15.42
N VAL A 77 8.29 -4.45 14.60
CA VAL A 77 7.29 -4.19 13.54
C VAL A 77 5.96 -3.74 14.16
N GLU A 78 5.48 -4.43 15.20
CA GLU A 78 4.27 -4.04 15.93
C GLU A 78 4.39 -2.66 16.59
N ALA A 79 5.56 -2.33 17.15
CA ALA A 79 5.80 -1.02 17.74
C ALA A 79 5.77 0.09 16.68
N ALA A 80 6.38 -0.14 15.51
CA ALA A 80 6.34 0.79 14.39
C ALA A 80 4.91 1.03 13.89
N GLY A 81 4.11 -0.03 13.78
CA GLY A 81 2.69 0.08 13.43
C GLY A 81 1.90 0.90 14.46
N ARG A 82 2.06 0.62 15.76
CA ARG A 82 1.34 1.35 16.82
C ARG A 82 1.68 2.84 16.93
N ALA A 83 2.85 3.25 16.44
CA ALA A 83 3.28 4.65 16.46
C ALA A 83 2.64 5.50 15.33
N ALA A 84 2.04 4.87 14.33
CA ALA A 84 1.44 5.58 13.19
C ALA A 84 0.07 6.20 13.53
N ALA A 85 -0.21 7.37 12.95
CA ALA A 85 -1.43 8.14 13.21
C ALA A 85 -2.67 7.61 12.46
N ASP A 86 -2.48 6.96 11.33
CA ASP A 86 -3.53 6.46 10.45
C ASP A 86 -3.10 5.17 9.73
N GLU A 87 -4.07 4.52 9.09
CA GLU A 87 -3.88 3.23 8.42
C GLU A 87 -2.83 3.28 7.28
N PRO A 88 -2.87 4.23 6.32
CA PRO A 88 -1.81 4.36 5.31
C PRO A 88 -0.42 4.54 5.93
N THR A 89 -0.28 5.42 6.92
CA THR A 89 0.99 5.67 7.60
C THR A 89 1.47 4.43 8.34
N ARG A 90 0.55 3.65 8.93
CA ARG A 90 0.85 2.37 9.59
C ARG A 90 1.46 1.37 8.61
N LEU A 91 0.82 1.19 7.46
CA LEU A 91 1.26 0.23 6.46
C LEU A 91 2.67 0.55 5.96
N VAL A 92 2.95 1.83 5.67
CA VAL A 92 4.31 2.26 5.29
C VAL A 92 5.31 2.05 6.43
N ALA A 93 4.96 2.42 7.67
CA ALA A 93 5.84 2.25 8.83
C ALA A 93 6.19 0.77 9.09
N VAL A 94 5.20 -0.12 8.95
CA VAL A 94 5.40 -1.58 9.04
C VAL A 94 6.38 -2.06 7.96
N GLN A 95 6.22 -1.63 6.72
CA GLN A 95 7.12 -2.04 5.64
C GLN A 95 8.55 -1.52 5.84
N VAL A 96 8.72 -0.28 6.30
CA VAL A 96 10.04 0.26 6.66
C VAL A 96 10.67 -0.56 7.80
N ALA A 97 9.90 -0.93 8.83
CA ALA A 97 10.39 -1.75 9.92
C ALA A 97 10.80 -3.16 9.45
N LEU A 98 10.00 -3.79 8.58
CA LEU A 98 10.33 -5.07 7.95
C LEU A 98 11.62 -4.97 7.12
N ALA A 99 11.75 -3.93 6.32
CA ALA A 99 12.92 -3.70 5.48
C ALA A 99 14.22 -3.45 6.28
N ARG A 100 14.10 -2.90 7.50
CA ARG A 100 15.24 -2.79 8.43
C ARG A 100 15.55 -4.10 9.14
N ALA A 101 14.54 -4.93 9.38
CA ALA A 101 14.67 -6.15 10.17
C ALA A 101 15.14 -7.37 9.35
N LEU A 102 14.83 -7.38 8.05
CA LEU A 102 15.03 -8.53 7.17
C LEU A 102 16.09 -8.22 6.09
N PRO A 103 17.19 -8.99 6.03
CA PRO A 103 18.22 -8.79 5.00
C PRO A 103 17.71 -9.15 3.59
N ASP A 104 16.78 -10.08 3.50
CA ASP A 104 16.13 -10.59 2.28
C ASP A 104 14.81 -9.85 1.96
N TYR A 105 14.54 -8.71 2.61
CA TYR A 105 13.30 -7.96 2.44
C TYR A 105 12.94 -7.71 0.97
N TRP A 106 13.90 -7.23 0.17
CA TRP A 106 13.65 -6.89 -1.23
C TRP A 106 13.34 -8.12 -2.09
N GLU A 107 13.90 -9.29 -1.77
CA GLU A 107 13.56 -10.54 -2.45
C GLU A 107 12.12 -10.95 -2.12
N ARG A 108 11.72 -10.86 -0.84
CA ARG A 108 10.33 -11.09 -0.41
C ARG A 108 9.36 -10.07 -0.99
N PHE A 109 9.78 -8.82 -1.13
CA PHE A 109 9.00 -7.77 -1.78
C PHE A 109 8.71 -8.13 -3.24
N GLU A 110 9.72 -8.56 -3.99
CA GLU A 110 9.53 -8.97 -5.38
C GLU A 110 8.64 -10.21 -5.50
N ALA A 111 8.77 -11.17 -4.59
CA ALA A 111 7.87 -12.32 -4.53
C ALA A 111 6.41 -11.92 -4.22
N GLY A 112 6.21 -11.05 -3.23
CA GLY A 112 4.89 -10.50 -2.88
C GLY A 112 4.27 -9.69 -4.01
N ARG A 113 5.09 -8.89 -4.71
CA ARG A 113 4.69 -8.16 -5.94
C ARG A 113 4.25 -9.12 -7.03
N ALA A 114 5.01 -10.18 -7.29
CA ALA A 114 4.68 -11.16 -8.33
C ALA A 114 3.37 -11.91 -8.06
N SER A 115 2.99 -12.08 -6.78
CA SER A 115 1.74 -12.72 -6.39
C SER A 115 0.57 -11.75 -6.20
N PHE A 116 0.80 -10.43 -6.31
CA PHE A 116 -0.26 -9.43 -6.12
C PHE A 116 -1.11 -9.27 -7.38
N SER A 117 -2.42 -9.16 -7.21
CA SER A 117 -3.35 -8.82 -8.28
C SER A 117 -4.22 -7.64 -7.87
N VAL A 118 -4.22 -6.60 -8.69
CA VAL A 118 -5.06 -5.41 -8.48
C VAL A 118 -6.56 -5.71 -8.58
N ASP A 119 -6.95 -6.85 -9.18
CA ASP A 119 -8.35 -7.28 -9.18
C ASP A 119 -8.83 -7.82 -7.82
N ALA A 120 -7.91 -8.17 -6.92
CA ALA A 120 -8.23 -8.47 -5.53
C ALA A 120 -8.44 -7.19 -4.69
N ALA A 121 -8.02 -6.03 -5.18
CA ALA A 121 -8.29 -4.77 -4.50
C ALA A 121 -9.80 -4.47 -4.56
N PRO A 122 -10.44 -4.08 -3.45
CA PRO A 122 -11.85 -3.77 -3.45
C PRO A 122 -12.12 -2.66 -4.47
N ALA A 123 -12.99 -2.96 -5.45
CA ALA A 123 -13.37 -1.98 -6.47
C ALA A 123 -13.95 -0.74 -5.78
N SER A 124 -13.19 0.35 -5.78
CA SER A 124 -13.69 1.67 -5.39
C SER A 124 -14.61 2.17 -6.51
N GLY A 125 -15.85 1.69 -6.52
CA GLY A 125 -16.85 2.08 -7.52
C GLY A 125 -17.64 0.91 -8.08
N GLY A 126 -18.43 0.26 -7.22
CA GLY A 126 -19.54 -0.59 -7.63
C GLY A 126 -20.77 -0.17 -6.86
N GLU A 127 -21.71 0.46 -7.56
CA GLU A 127 -23.06 0.77 -7.13
C GLU A 127 -23.68 -0.37 -6.30
N ARG A 128 -23.64 -0.26 -4.97
CA ARG A 128 -24.76 -0.75 -4.16
C ARG A 128 -25.91 0.23 -4.36
N ARG A 129 -26.74 -0.09 -5.35
CA ARG A 129 -28.15 0.29 -5.45
C ARG A 129 -28.74 0.55 -4.05
N GLY A 130 -29.14 1.81 -3.84
CA GLY A 130 -30.21 2.18 -2.93
C GLY A 130 -29.83 2.43 -1.47
N ARG A 131 -30.14 3.65 -1.00
CA ARG A 131 -30.50 4.03 0.39
C ARG A 131 -29.47 4.76 1.27
N LEU A 132 -28.50 5.52 0.75
CA LEU A 132 -27.75 6.47 1.60
C LEU A 132 -27.69 7.92 1.09
N GLY A 133 -28.60 8.31 0.19
CA GLY A 133 -28.82 9.70 -0.22
C GLY A 133 -29.43 10.63 0.86
N ARG A 134 -29.17 10.41 2.15
CA ARG A 134 -29.83 11.15 3.23
C ARG A 134 -28.98 11.50 4.46
N LEU A 135 -27.65 11.52 4.37
CA LEU A 135 -26.82 11.89 5.53
C LEU A 135 -25.93 13.13 5.37
N PHE A 136 -25.82 13.73 4.19
CA PHE A 136 -25.10 14.99 4.00
C PHE A 136 -25.99 16.17 3.61
N ARG A 137 -27.23 16.19 4.10
CA ARG A 137 -28.12 17.35 4.04
C ARG A 137 -28.53 17.79 5.43
N ARG A 138 -27.66 18.54 6.13
CA ARG A 138 -28.11 19.71 6.91
C ARG A 138 -26.95 20.51 7.50
N ARG A 139 -27.00 21.80 7.15
CA ARG A 139 -26.59 23.02 7.86
C ARG A 139 -25.14 23.15 8.30
#